data_AF-A0A8D8XLN6-F1
#
_entry.id   AF-A0A8D8XLN6-F1
#
_cell.length_a   1.000
_cell.length_b   1.000
_cell.length_c   1.000
_cell.angle_alpha   90.00
_cell.angle_beta   90.00
_cell.angle_gamma   90.00
#
_symmetry.space_group_name_H-M   'P 1'
#
loop_
_entity.id
_entity.type
_entity.pdbx_description
1 polymer ?
#
loop_
_entity_poly.entity_id
_entity_poly.type
_entity_poly.pdbx_seq_one_letter_code
_entity_poly.pdbx_strand_id
1 'polypeptide(L)'
;MNSTIVHNVIEGYKPNRVLGTNVLPEINQSEKKLPRSTRSTLAQLRSGWSILLHSNYKARLDPSIPDICPLCQNTNHDVHHLFACPAKPTSLDPTSLWTNPVEVAEFLDLETDQ
;
A
#
# COMPACT_ATOMS: atom_id res chain seq x y z
N MET A 1 18.56 -5.75 -27.78
CA MET A 1 18.00 -4.40 -28.05
C MET A 1 16.75 -4.07 -27.24
N ASN A 2 15.91 -5.03 -26.81
CA ASN A 2 14.72 -4.73 -25.99
C ASN A 2 15.01 -4.35 -24.52
N SER A 3 16.08 -4.88 -23.92
CA SER A 3 16.40 -4.63 -22.50
C SER A 3 16.72 -3.16 -22.20
N THR A 4 17.48 -2.48 -23.06
CA THR A 4 17.93 -1.09 -22.85
C THR A 4 16.79 -0.08 -22.95
N ILE A 5 15.82 -0.31 -23.85
CA ILE A 5 14.65 0.56 -23.99
C ILE A 5 13.73 0.41 -22.77
N VAL A 6 13.52 -0.83 -22.30
CA VAL A 6 12.71 -1.12 -21.10
C VAL A 6 13.33 -0.47 -19.86
N HIS A 7 14.65 -0.55 -19.68
CA HIS A 7 15.33 0.09 -18.55
C HIS A 7 15.19 1.62 -18.58
N ASN A 8 15.43 2.27 -19.73
CA ASN A 8 15.29 3.72 -19.87
C ASN A 8 13.86 4.21 -19.59
N VAL A 9 12.86 3.41 -19.98
CA VAL A 9 11.45 3.70 -19.71
C VAL A 9 11.15 3.57 -18.22
N ILE A 10 11.62 2.52 -17.55
CA ILE A 10 11.43 2.30 -16.10
C ILE A 10 12.11 3.42 -15.28
N GLU A 11 13.31 3.84 -15.66
CA GLU A 11 14.04 4.93 -15.00
C GLU A 11 13.34 6.29 -15.17
N GLY A 12 12.61 6.50 -16.27
CA GLY A 12 11.81 7.70 -16.51
C GLY A 12 10.46 7.75 -15.80
N TYR A 13 10.01 6.66 -15.17
CA TYR A 13 8.75 6.66 -14.42
C TYR A 13 8.88 7.44 -13.11
N LYS A 14 7.76 8.05 -12.69
CA LYS A 14 7.67 8.65 -11.35
C LYS A 14 7.89 7.56 -10.31
N PRO A 15 8.72 7.82 -9.28
CA PRO A 15 8.90 6.93 -8.14
C PRO A 15 7.57 6.45 -7.58
N ASN A 16 7.53 5.20 -7.12
CA ASN A 16 6.39 4.67 -6.41
C ASN A 16 6.06 5.60 -5.22
N ARG A 17 4.78 5.96 -5.07
CA ARG A 17 4.36 6.93 -4.05
C ARG A 17 4.59 6.44 -2.61
N VAL A 18 4.56 5.13 -2.39
CA VAL A 18 4.67 4.50 -1.07
C VAL A 18 6.14 4.33 -0.68
N LEU A 19 6.99 3.80 -1.56
CA LEU A 19 8.41 3.59 -1.22
C LEU A 19 9.33 4.73 -1.66
N GLY A 20 8.83 5.70 -2.44
CA GLY A 20 9.62 6.82 -2.94
C GLY A 20 10.73 6.44 -3.93
N THR A 21 10.72 5.21 -4.45
CA THR A 21 11.75 4.67 -5.35
C THR A 21 11.13 3.92 -6.54
N ASN A 22 11.89 3.82 -7.63
CA ASN A 22 11.57 2.97 -8.78
C ASN A 22 12.06 1.52 -8.59
N VAL A 23 12.96 1.28 -7.63
CA VAL A 23 13.49 -0.05 -7.30
C VAL A 23 12.63 -0.65 -6.20
N LEU A 24 11.62 -1.44 -6.60
CA LEU A 24 10.69 -2.08 -5.69
C LEU A 24 11.15 -3.49 -5.30
N PRO A 25 10.85 -3.95 -4.07
CA PRO A 25 11.10 -5.34 -3.70
C PRO A 25 10.29 -6.31 -4.56
N GLU A 26 10.76 -7.55 -4.66
CA GLU A 26 9.97 -8.61 -5.28
C GLU A 26 8.75 -8.94 -4.41
N ILE A 27 7.62 -9.16 -5.07
CA ILE A 27 6.39 -9.58 -4.39
C ILE A 27 6.55 -11.02 -3.91
N ASN A 28 6.39 -11.24 -2.61
CA ASN A 28 6.51 -12.57 -2.02
C ASN A 28 5.46 -13.53 -2.58
N GLN A 29 5.89 -14.74 -2.96
CA GLN A 29 5.05 -15.76 -3.59
C GLN A 29 3.89 -16.23 -2.72
N SER A 30 3.95 -16.04 -1.40
CA SER A 30 2.86 -16.32 -0.47
C SER A 30 1.57 -15.57 -0.80
N GLU A 31 1.64 -14.41 -1.47
CA GLU A 31 0.46 -13.66 -1.91
C GLU A 31 -0.45 -14.49 -2.82
N LYS A 32 0.09 -15.44 -3.59
CA LYS A 32 -0.70 -16.32 -4.48
C LYS A 32 -1.75 -17.13 -3.73
N LYS A 33 -1.52 -17.40 -2.43
CA LYS A 33 -2.45 -18.15 -1.58
C LYS A 33 -3.68 -17.32 -1.18
N LEU A 34 -3.56 -16.00 -1.15
CA LEU A 34 -4.65 -15.12 -0.72
C LEU A 34 -5.77 -15.07 -1.77
N PRO A 35 -7.02 -14.80 -1.37
CA PRO A 35 -8.13 -14.51 -2.29
C PRO A 35 -7.86 -13.37 -3.25
N ARG A 36 -8.54 -13.40 -4.41
CA ARG A 36 -8.40 -12.34 -5.45
C ARG A 36 -8.73 -10.95 -4.91
N SER A 37 -9.73 -10.85 -4.05
CA SER A 37 -10.15 -9.63 -3.35
C SER A 37 -8.96 -9.01 -2.60
N THR A 38 -8.36 -9.79 -1.71
CA THR A 38 -7.22 -9.40 -0.88
C THR A 38 -6.00 -9.01 -1.72
N ARG A 39 -5.61 -9.81 -2.71
CA ARG A 39 -4.49 -9.46 -3.61
C ARG A 39 -4.73 -8.13 -4.33
N SER A 40 -5.97 -7.84 -4.71
CA SER A 40 -6.32 -6.57 -5.37
C SER A 40 -6.18 -5.39 -4.41
N THR A 41 -6.63 -5.53 -3.16
CA THR A 41 -6.47 -4.51 -2.11
C THR A 41 -4.98 -4.25 -1.81
N LEU A 42 -4.15 -5.29 -1.72
CA LEU A 42 -2.71 -5.13 -1.52
C LEU A 42 -2.04 -4.41 -2.69
N ALA A 43 -2.40 -4.75 -3.94
CA ALA A 43 -1.90 -4.05 -5.12
C ALA A 43 -2.31 -2.56 -5.15
N GLN A 44 -3.54 -2.26 -4.76
CA GLN A 44 -4.03 -0.88 -4.60
C GLN A 44 -3.21 -0.11 -3.54
N LEU A 45 -2.97 -0.72 -2.37
CA LEU A 45 -2.14 -0.13 -1.31
C LEU A 45 -0.71 0.15 -1.79
N ARG A 46 -0.07 -0.78 -2.53
CA ARG A 46 1.26 -0.57 -3.12
C ARG A 46 1.31 0.61 -4.10
N SER A 47 0.20 0.97 -4.73
CA SER A 47 0.11 2.15 -5.60
C SER A 47 -0.10 3.46 -4.84
N GLY A 48 -0.41 3.41 -3.54
CA GLY A 48 -0.82 4.56 -2.73
C GLY A 48 -2.23 5.06 -3.04
N TRP A 49 -3.05 4.23 -3.70
CA TRP A 49 -4.44 4.47 -4.06
C TRP A 49 -5.28 3.27 -3.67
N SER A 50 -5.82 3.30 -2.45
CA SER A 50 -6.74 2.29 -1.95
C SER A 50 -7.91 2.95 -1.25
N ILE A 51 -9.09 2.38 -1.42
CA ILE A 51 -10.30 2.79 -0.68
C ILE A 51 -10.15 2.53 0.82
N LEU A 52 -9.23 1.64 1.22
CA LEU A 52 -8.93 1.35 2.62
C LEU A 52 -8.30 2.57 3.32
N LEU A 53 -7.61 3.43 2.57
CA LEU A 53 -7.15 4.75 3.02
C LEU A 53 -8.30 5.77 2.94
N HIS A 54 -9.47 5.42 3.46
CA HIS A 54 -10.77 6.04 3.19
C HIS A 54 -10.75 7.57 3.27
N SER A 55 -10.11 8.13 4.30
CA SER A 55 -10.03 9.57 4.51
C SER A 55 -9.07 10.24 3.52
N ASN A 56 -7.85 9.73 3.33
CA ASN A 56 -6.90 10.27 2.36
C ASN A 56 -7.41 10.14 0.92
N TYR A 57 -8.06 9.02 0.58
CA TYR A 57 -8.68 8.82 -0.72
C TYR A 57 -9.79 9.85 -0.99
N LYS A 58 -10.66 10.09 0.00
CA LYS A 58 -11.74 11.09 -0.11
C LYS A 58 -11.24 12.52 -0.14
N ALA A 59 -10.27 12.88 0.71
CA ALA A 59 -9.66 14.21 0.75
C ALA A 59 -9.01 14.62 -0.59
N ARG A 60 -8.53 13.63 -1.36
CA ARG A 60 -8.01 13.86 -2.72
C ARG A 60 -9.10 14.14 -3.76
N LEU A 61 -10.31 13.63 -3.54
CA LEU A 61 -11.46 13.86 -4.43
C LEU A 61 -12.18 15.17 -4.08
N ASP A 62 -12.29 15.44 -2.78
CA ASP A 62 -12.95 16.62 -2.23
C ASP A 62 -12.08 17.22 -1.10
N PRO A 63 -11.41 18.36 -1.35
CA PRO A 63 -10.55 19.02 -0.35
C PRO A 63 -11.29 19.48 0.92
N SER A 64 -12.63 19.52 0.92
CA SER A 64 -13.40 19.83 2.13
C SER A 64 -13.42 18.67 3.14
N ILE A 65 -13.11 17.45 2.69
CA ILE A 65 -13.02 16.29 3.55
C ILE A 65 -11.63 16.26 4.19
N PRO A 66 -11.54 16.24 5.53
CA PRO A 66 -10.26 16.21 6.20
C PRO A 66 -9.56 14.86 5.98
N ASP A 67 -8.25 14.91 5.72
CA ASP A 67 -7.36 13.75 5.66
C ASP A 67 -6.87 13.37 7.07
N ILE A 68 -7.73 12.68 7.80
CA ILE A 68 -7.55 12.30 9.20
C ILE A 68 -7.81 10.79 9.36
N CYS A 69 -6.94 10.12 10.10
CA CYS A 69 -7.12 8.72 10.45
C CYS A 69 -8.34 8.57 11.39
N PRO A 70 -9.32 7.71 11.07
CA PRO A 70 -10.50 7.53 11.92
C PRO A 70 -10.16 6.90 13.28
N LEU A 71 -9.04 6.19 13.40
CA LEU A 71 -8.64 5.48 14.61
C LEU A 71 -7.92 6.39 15.62
N CYS A 72 -6.94 7.17 15.16
CA CYS A 72 -6.09 7.98 16.05
C CYS A 72 -6.24 9.48 15.88
N GLN A 73 -7.07 9.94 14.93
CA GLN A 73 -7.33 11.35 14.64
C GLN A 73 -6.10 12.18 14.20
N ASN A 74 -4.98 11.52 13.87
CA ASN A 74 -3.84 12.20 13.24
C ASN A 74 -4.09 12.48 11.77
N THR A 75 -3.44 13.51 11.25
CA THR A 75 -3.48 13.89 9.84
C THR A 75 -2.66 12.93 8.96
N ASN A 76 -2.92 12.97 7.65
CA ASN A 76 -2.23 12.18 6.62
C ASN A 76 -2.49 10.68 6.75
N HIS A 77 -3.73 10.23 6.52
CA HIS A 77 -4.09 8.82 6.59
C HIS A 77 -3.62 8.04 5.34
N ASP A 78 -2.31 8.02 5.12
CA ASP A 78 -1.65 7.33 4.01
C ASP A 78 -1.13 5.93 4.42
N VAL A 79 -0.41 5.27 3.51
CA VAL A 79 0.14 3.93 3.76
C VAL A 79 1.19 3.93 4.87
N HIS A 80 1.99 4.99 5.00
CA HIS A 80 2.96 5.07 6.10
C HIS A 80 2.24 5.16 7.44
N HIS A 81 1.21 6.00 7.50
CA HIS A 81 0.36 6.12 8.68
C HIS A 81 -0.34 4.80 9.02
N LEU A 82 -0.81 4.05 8.02
CA LEU A 82 -1.47 2.76 8.22
C LEU A 82 -0.64 1.80 9.07
N PHE A 83 0.68 1.78 8.88
CA PHE A 83 1.62 0.95 9.65
C PHE A 83 2.21 1.64 10.89
N ALA A 84 2.19 2.97 10.95
CA ALA A 84 2.67 3.75 12.10
C ALA A 84 1.54 4.21 13.04
N CYS A 85 0.31 3.76 12.83
CA CYS A 85 -0.86 4.24 13.57
C CYS A 85 -0.75 3.84 15.05
N PRO A 86 -0.76 4.80 16.00
CA PRO A 86 -0.64 4.48 17.42
C PRO A 86 -1.84 3.70 17.97
N ALA A 87 -3.00 3.79 17.30
CA ALA A 87 -4.19 3.04 17.66
C ALA A 87 -4.15 1.56 17.21
N LYS A 88 -3.26 1.21 16.26
CA LYS A 88 -3.09 -0.16 15.76
C LYS A 88 -1.59 -0.46 15.61
N PRO A 89 -0.86 -0.64 16.72
CA PRO A 89 0.58 -0.84 16.68
C PRO A 89 0.94 -2.14 15.95
N THR A 90 2.02 -2.10 15.18
CA THR A 90 2.54 -3.25 14.43
C THR A 90 4.04 -3.13 14.25
N SER A 91 4.70 -4.26 14.01
CA SER A 91 6.10 -4.30 13.56
C SER A 91 6.24 -4.24 12.04
N LEU A 92 5.12 -4.29 11.31
CA LEU A 92 5.09 -4.17 9.85
C LEU A 92 5.38 -2.73 9.41
N ASP A 93 5.90 -2.60 8.21
CA ASP A 93 6.21 -1.34 7.56
C ASP A 93 5.59 -1.29 6.14
N PRO A 94 5.65 -0.16 5.42
CA PRO A 94 5.17 -0.10 4.04
C PRO A 94 5.84 -1.13 3.10
N THR A 95 7.11 -1.47 3.33
CA THR A 95 7.83 -2.50 2.56
C THR A 95 7.20 -3.88 2.70
N SER A 96 6.60 -4.15 3.85
CA SER A 96 5.92 -5.40 4.19
C SER A 96 4.74 -5.68 3.25
N LEU A 97 4.18 -4.66 2.59
CA LEU A 97 3.24 -4.87 1.49
C LEU A 97 3.84 -5.76 0.40
N TRP A 98 5.14 -5.71 0.12
CA TRP A 98 5.79 -6.57 -0.87
C TRP A 98 6.30 -7.87 -0.25
N THR A 99 6.95 -7.79 0.91
CA THR A 99 7.71 -8.92 1.48
C THR A 99 6.88 -9.85 2.34
N ASN A 100 5.85 -9.34 3.04
CA ASN A 100 5.03 -10.09 4.00
C ASN A 100 3.51 -9.89 3.73
N PRO A 101 3.02 -10.21 2.51
CA PRO A 101 1.65 -9.88 2.09
C PRO A 101 0.55 -10.60 2.90
N VAL A 102 0.83 -11.79 3.44
CA VAL A 102 -0.11 -12.53 4.29
C VAL A 102 -0.26 -11.86 5.66
N GLU A 103 0.84 -11.52 6.32
CA GLU A 103 0.82 -10.81 7.61
C GLU A 103 0.15 -9.44 7.47
N VAL A 104 0.36 -8.74 6.35
CA VAL A 104 -0.34 -7.49 6.06
C VAL A 104 -1.84 -7.72 5.87
N ALA A 105 -2.24 -8.79 5.18
CA ALA A 105 -3.66 -9.11 5.01
C ALA A 105 -4.33 -9.36 6.37
N GLU A 106 -3.71 -10.15 7.23
CA GLU A 106 -4.18 -10.41 8.60
C GLU A 106 -4.24 -9.12 9.43
N PHE A 107 -3.19 -8.30 9.39
CA PHE A 107 -3.16 -7.01 10.08
C PHE A 107 -4.27 -6.06 9.60
N LEU A 108 -4.67 -6.12 8.33
CA LEU A 108 -5.72 -5.28 7.77
C LEU A 108 -7.11 -5.91 7.87
N ASP A 109 -7.24 -7.04 8.57
CA ASP A 109 -8.49 -7.80 8.73
C ASP A 109 -9.10 -8.17 7.35
N LEU A 110 -8.24 -8.47 6.37
CA LEU A 110 -8.63 -8.92 5.04
C LEU A 110 -8.81 -10.45 5.02
N GLU A 111 -9.57 -10.93 4.04
CA GLU A 111 -9.79 -12.36 3.82
C GLU A 111 -8.47 -13.07 3.45
N THR A 112 -8.10 -14.11 4.19
CA THR A 112 -6.85 -14.88 3.98
C THR A 112 -7.09 -16.32 3.54
N ASP A 113 -8.27 -16.87 3.80
CA ASP A 113 -8.69 -18.20 3.39
C ASP A 113 -9.38 -18.17 2.02
N GLN A 114 -9.18 -19.21 1.19
CA GLN A 114 -9.83 -19.39 -0.11
C GLN A 114 -11.07 -20.28 -0.06
#